data_AF-A0A8I6W477-F1
#
_entry.id   AF-A0A8I6W477-F1
#
_cell.length_a   1.000
_cell.length_b   1.000
_cell.length_c   1.000
_cell.angle_alpha   90.00
_cell.angle_beta   90.00
_cell.angle_gamma   90.00
#
_symmetry.space_group_name_H-M   'P 1'
#
loop_
_entity.id
_entity.type
_entity.pdbx_description
1 polymer ?
#
loop_
_entity_poly.entity_id
_entity_poly.type
_entity_poly.pdbx_seq_one_letter_code
_entity_poly.pdbx_strand_id
1 'polypeptide(L)'
;MAINGSSSSKRKVEARPEGESSSKKLNVTVGFETLDCTICFVPLRPPIFQCSVGHFICFECKDQLDYKCPTCYIKTSFKRCFGMEHVVQSVTVACSNDKYGCAEKVTYYQKEEHKKACPNAPCFCPESGCELAGPTKVLLDHLTTQHKCPSTNLPDSGTVCLRLQPGLHVLQCTDTSYFFLLNMASEPFGHAISVVCVQPNVTEFRFVCNMSYDCITTGCCGSASCHIRSSSLSDGLPTVYDLILPKGKVSDGENGIMLKATIHRQPLGLGRSCFRELGPIPALEQRPDTYDVEEKDDDDEEEEEEEVEDDEVEDDEEEEEGEVEDNDNDDEEEVADDDEEEEEGDVEDNDNDDEEEVADDDEEEEED
;
A
#
# COMPACT_ATOMS: atom_id res chain seq x y z
N MET A 1 -76.48 -0.31 -7.44
CA MET A 1 -75.43 -0.58 -6.44
C MET A 1 -74.26 0.32 -6.76
N ALA A 2 -73.86 1.12 -5.79
CA ALA A 2 -72.76 2.06 -5.84
C ALA A 2 -71.41 1.34 -5.97
N ILE A 3 -70.42 1.98 -6.63
CA ILE A 3 -69.16 2.47 -6.03
C ILE A 3 -68.26 3.16 -7.08
N ASN A 4 -67.96 4.44 -6.79
CA ASN A 4 -66.68 5.19 -6.85
C ASN A 4 -65.67 4.82 -7.96
N GLY A 5 -65.09 5.73 -8.75
CA GLY A 5 -64.78 7.14 -8.54
C GLY A 5 -63.27 7.33 -8.71
N SER A 6 -62.84 8.31 -9.53
CA SER A 6 -61.74 9.26 -9.25
C SER A 6 -61.16 9.87 -10.52
N SER A 7 -61.31 11.19 -10.60
CA SER A 7 -60.60 12.11 -11.48
C SER A 7 -59.20 12.36 -10.93
N SER A 8 -58.18 12.51 -11.78
CA SER A 8 -56.91 13.15 -11.42
C SER A 8 -56.22 13.73 -12.65
N SER A 9 -56.19 15.06 -12.67
CA SER A 9 -55.54 15.91 -13.67
C SER A 9 -54.02 15.81 -13.60
N LYS A 10 -53.40 15.58 -14.75
CA LYS A 10 -51.94 15.60 -14.95
C LYS A 10 -51.39 17.02 -14.77
N ARG A 11 -50.50 17.24 -13.80
CA ARG A 11 -49.52 18.34 -13.81
C ARG A 11 -48.15 17.76 -14.13
N LYS A 12 -47.63 18.14 -15.29
CA LYS A 12 -46.26 17.88 -15.74
C LYS A 12 -45.34 18.84 -14.98
N VAL A 13 -44.51 18.31 -14.08
CA VAL A 13 -43.42 19.06 -13.45
C VAL A 13 -42.24 18.97 -14.41
N GLU A 14 -41.93 20.08 -15.07
CA GLU A 14 -40.72 20.21 -15.87
C GLU A 14 -39.54 20.48 -14.93
N ALA A 15 -38.55 19.58 -14.97
CA ALA A 15 -37.29 19.73 -14.29
C ALA A 15 -36.55 20.95 -14.84
N ARG A 16 -36.11 21.83 -13.94
CA ARG A 16 -35.22 22.94 -14.27
C ARG A 16 -33.83 22.36 -14.59
N PRO A 17 -33.15 22.81 -15.67
CA PRO A 17 -31.75 22.49 -15.83
C PRO A 17 -30.96 23.26 -14.77
N GLU A 18 -30.15 22.54 -14.01
CA GLU A 18 -29.12 23.10 -13.14
C GLU A 18 -28.19 23.94 -14.01
N GLY A 19 -28.18 25.25 -13.73
CA GLY A 19 -27.29 26.17 -14.44
C GLY A 19 -25.86 25.89 -14.03
N GLU A 20 -25.03 25.46 -14.97
CA GLU A 20 -23.59 25.67 -14.90
C GLU A 20 -23.35 27.18 -14.78
N SER A 21 -23.19 27.63 -13.54
CA SER A 21 -22.59 28.92 -13.23
C SER A 21 -21.19 28.90 -13.82
N SER A 22 -21.02 29.53 -14.98
CA SER A 22 -19.72 29.85 -15.58
C SER A 22 -18.97 30.82 -14.67
N SER A 23 -18.46 30.31 -13.55
CA SER A 23 -17.64 31.05 -12.61
C SER A 23 -16.33 31.40 -13.30
N LYS A 24 -16.09 32.70 -13.53
CA LYS A 24 -14.82 33.19 -14.07
C LYS A 24 -13.70 32.80 -13.09
N LYS A 25 -12.80 31.90 -13.50
CA LYS A 25 -11.64 31.49 -12.71
C LYS A 25 -10.42 32.31 -13.17
N LEU A 26 -9.71 32.90 -12.22
CA LEU A 26 -8.43 33.55 -12.45
C LEU A 26 -7.32 32.59 -11.98
N ASN A 27 -6.23 32.47 -12.73
CA ASN A 27 -5.05 31.76 -12.26
C ASN A 27 -4.29 32.68 -11.31
N VAL A 28 -4.19 32.30 -10.04
CA VAL A 28 -3.48 33.03 -8.99
C VAL A 28 -2.40 32.12 -8.42
N THR A 29 -1.19 32.63 -8.27
CA THR A 29 -0.09 31.93 -7.59
C THR A 29 -0.15 32.24 -6.10
N VAL A 30 -0.13 31.20 -5.28
CA VAL A 30 -0.17 31.29 -3.81
C VAL A 30 1.00 30.47 -3.27
N GLY A 31 1.75 31.01 -2.30
CA GLY A 31 2.83 30.26 -1.65
C GLY A 31 2.26 29.10 -0.84
N PHE A 32 2.85 27.90 -0.96
CA PHE A 32 2.31 26.67 -0.35
C PHE A 32 2.09 26.80 1.16
N GLU A 33 3.09 27.37 1.85
CA GLU A 33 3.10 27.55 3.31
C GLU A 33 1.97 28.46 3.81
N THR A 34 1.39 29.30 2.95
CA THR A 34 0.31 30.23 3.35
C THR A 34 -1.03 29.55 3.60
N LEU A 35 -1.20 28.31 3.11
CA LEU A 35 -2.41 27.51 3.25
C LEU A 35 -2.18 26.29 4.15
N ASP A 36 -1.04 26.22 4.82
CA ASP A 36 -0.71 25.15 5.75
C ASP A 36 -0.96 25.62 7.20
N CYS A 37 -1.23 24.66 8.09
CA CYS A 37 -1.41 24.95 9.51
C CYS A 37 -0.11 25.50 10.11
N THR A 38 -0.18 26.61 10.84
CA THR A 38 1.02 27.24 11.43
C THR A 38 1.69 26.45 12.57
N ILE A 39 1.20 25.25 12.86
CA ILE A 39 1.68 24.39 13.96
C ILE A 39 2.22 23.08 13.41
N CYS A 40 1.40 22.32 12.67
CA CYS A 40 1.80 21.03 12.13
C CYS A 40 2.28 21.08 10.68
N PHE A 41 2.19 22.24 10.01
CA PHE A 41 2.58 22.44 8.62
C PHE A 41 1.86 21.50 7.61
N VAL A 42 0.72 20.93 8.01
CA VAL A 42 -0.17 20.16 7.13
C VAL A 42 -1.14 21.11 6.43
N PRO A 43 -1.47 20.88 5.14
CA PRO A 43 -2.48 21.66 4.42
C PRO A 43 -3.78 21.83 5.19
N LEU A 44 -4.24 23.07 5.30
CA LEU A 44 -5.48 23.41 5.98
C LEU A 44 -6.68 22.82 5.23
N ARG A 45 -7.51 22.08 5.97
CA ARG A 45 -8.78 21.53 5.51
C ARG A 45 -9.91 21.95 6.46
N PRO A 46 -11.14 22.15 5.97
CA PRO A 46 -12.27 22.41 6.85
C PRO A 46 -12.46 21.29 7.91
N PRO A 47 -12.77 21.63 9.18
CA PRO A 47 -12.94 22.98 9.71
C PRO A 47 -11.61 23.70 10.03
N ILE A 48 -11.51 24.98 9.67
CA ILE A 48 -10.31 25.82 9.89
C ILE A 48 -10.60 26.82 11.00
N PHE A 49 -9.63 27.05 11.89
CA PHE A 49 -9.79 27.98 13.01
C PHE A 49 -8.79 29.12 12.93
N GLN A 50 -9.20 30.29 13.40
CA GLN A 50 -8.43 31.53 13.36
C GLN A 50 -8.35 32.16 14.75
N CYS A 51 -7.18 32.67 15.12
CA CYS A 51 -7.02 33.50 16.31
C CYS A 51 -7.48 34.96 16.08
N SER A 52 -7.56 35.76 17.13
CA SER A 52 -7.94 37.18 17.03
C SER A 52 -7.02 38.06 16.18
N VAL A 53 -5.78 37.63 15.94
CA VAL A 53 -4.80 38.34 15.08
C VAL A 53 -4.87 37.89 13.63
N GLY A 54 -5.31 36.66 13.37
CA GLY A 54 -5.52 36.15 12.03
C GLY A 54 -4.75 34.89 11.64
N HIS A 55 -3.96 34.29 12.55
CA HIS A 55 -3.26 33.01 12.30
C HIS A 55 -4.25 31.85 12.22
N PHE A 56 -4.04 30.98 11.23
CA PHE A 56 -4.92 29.85 10.94
C PHE A 56 -4.31 28.53 11.42
N ILE A 57 -5.15 27.69 12.02
CA ILE A 57 -4.79 26.36 12.49
C ILE A 57 -5.84 25.33 12.05
N CYS A 58 -5.41 24.07 11.91
CA CYS A 58 -6.30 22.97 11.62
C CYS A 58 -7.11 22.53 12.86
N PHE A 59 -8.11 21.68 12.64
CA PHE A 59 -8.94 21.12 13.70
C PHE A 59 -8.13 20.32 14.72
N GLU A 60 -7.22 19.46 14.25
CA GLU A 60 -6.42 18.58 15.10
C GLU A 60 -5.48 19.34 16.03
N CYS A 61 -4.91 20.46 15.55
CA CYS A 61 -4.09 21.33 16.40
C CYS A 61 -4.95 22.17 17.33
N LYS A 62 -6.13 22.63 16.89
CA LYS A 62 -7.04 23.39 17.75
C LYS A 62 -7.45 22.62 19.00
N ASP A 63 -7.62 21.30 18.90
CA ASP A 63 -7.99 20.47 20.06
C ASP A 63 -6.86 20.26 21.06
N GLN A 64 -5.61 20.50 20.66
CA GLN A 64 -4.43 20.34 21.51
C GLN A 64 -3.94 21.65 22.13
N LEU A 65 -4.60 22.78 21.83
CA LEU A 65 -4.17 24.11 22.26
C LEU A 65 -5.07 24.68 23.34
N ASP A 66 -4.43 25.33 24.29
CA ASP A 66 -5.08 26.22 25.26
C ASP A 66 -5.51 27.56 24.63
N TYR A 67 -6.01 28.46 25.47
CA TYR A 67 -6.45 29.83 25.11
C TYR A 67 -5.30 30.78 24.74
N LYS A 68 -4.25 30.32 24.05
CA LYS A 68 -3.10 31.12 23.60
C LYS A 68 -2.65 30.68 22.21
N CYS A 69 -2.47 31.64 21.30
CA CYS A 69 -1.95 31.34 19.97
C CYS A 69 -0.43 31.09 20.02
N PRO A 70 0.08 29.98 19.48
CA PRO A 70 1.52 29.70 19.48
C PRO A 70 2.31 30.59 18.52
N THR A 71 1.65 31.15 17.50
CA THR A 71 2.32 32.00 16.49
C THR A 71 2.50 33.45 16.96
N CYS A 72 1.52 34.04 17.64
CA CYS A 72 1.62 35.43 18.14
C CYS A 72 1.69 35.57 19.66
N TYR A 73 1.67 34.45 20.40
CA TYR A 73 1.70 34.39 21.86
C TYR A 73 0.58 35.16 22.59
N ILE A 74 -0.46 35.60 21.87
CA ILE A 74 -1.61 36.32 22.43
C ILE A 74 -2.66 35.34 22.94
N LYS A 75 -3.21 35.63 24.14
CA LYS A 75 -4.35 34.90 24.69
C LYS A 75 -5.59 35.10 23.81
N THR A 76 -6.18 34.03 23.34
CA THR A 76 -7.23 34.08 22.33
C THR A 76 -8.09 32.82 22.36
N SER A 77 -9.34 32.94 21.91
CA SER A 77 -10.17 31.78 21.58
C SER A 77 -10.14 31.58 20.07
N PHE A 78 -9.81 30.39 19.60
CA PHE A 78 -9.84 30.06 18.18
C PHE A 78 -11.28 29.96 17.68
N LYS A 79 -11.63 30.73 16.65
CA LYS A 79 -12.97 30.73 16.03
C LYS A 79 -12.90 30.10 14.64
N ARG A 80 -13.93 29.32 14.28
CA ARG A 80 -14.02 28.71 12.95
C ARG A 80 -14.13 29.80 11.87
N CYS A 81 -13.28 29.72 10.85
CA CYS A 81 -13.17 30.71 9.79
C CYS A 81 -13.72 30.16 8.47
N PHE A 82 -15.02 30.31 8.26
CA PHE A 82 -15.68 29.88 7.01
C PHE A 82 -15.12 30.57 5.76
N GLY A 83 -14.66 31.81 5.89
CA GLY A 83 -14.00 32.53 4.78
C GLY A 83 -12.76 31.80 4.28
N MET A 84 -11.89 31.37 5.20
CA MET A 84 -10.70 30.60 4.84
C MET A 84 -11.06 29.18 4.34
N GLU A 85 -12.10 28.55 4.89
CA GLU A 85 -12.61 27.28 4.37
C GLU A 85 -13.03 27.40 2.89
N HIS A 86 -13.74 28.47 2.52
CA HIS A 86 -14.09 28.73 1.12
C HIS A 86 -12.87 28.99 0.24
N VAL A 87 -11.85 29.70 0.76
CA VAL A 87 -10.60 29.92 0.04
C VAL A 87 -9.92 28.60 -0.25
N VAL A 88 -9.60 27.78 0.76
CA VAL A 88 -8.87 26.51 0.54
C VAL A 88 -9.63 25.51 -0.34
N GLN A 89 -10.96 25.52 -0.29
CA GLN A 89 -11.82 24.71 -1.17
C GLN A 89 -11.75 25.16 -2.64
N SER A 90 -11.46 26.44 -2.88
CA SER A 90 -11.36 27.01 -4.23
C SER A 90 -9.95 26.89 -4.84
N VAL A 91 -8.93 26.64 -4.01
CA VAL A 91 -7.54 26.50 -4.45
C VAL A 91 -7.34 25.10 -5.01
N THR A 92 -7.04 25.03 -6.31
CA THR A 92 -6.72 23.78 -6.99
C THR A 92 -5.29 23.78 -7.50
N VAL A 93 -4.61 22.65 -7.40
CA VAL A 93 -3.27 22.42 -7.93
C VAL A 93 -3.32 21.35 -9.03
N ALA A 94 -2.40 21.40 -9.98
CA ALA A 94 -2.22 20.34 -10.95
C ALA A 94 -1.64 19.09 -10.27
N CYS A 95 -2.02 17.91 -10.75
CA CYS A 95 -1.42 16.66 -10.30
C CYS A 95 0.09 16.63 -10.63
N SER A 96 0.92 16.15 -9.70
CA SER A 96 2.37 15.96 -9.94
C SER A 96 2.70 14.89 -10.99
N ASN A 97 1.70 14.09 -11.39
CA ASN A 97 1.80 13.08 -12.44
C ASN A 97 1.27 13.60 -13.79
N ASP A 98 1.19 14.93 -13.97
CA ASP A 98 0.81 15.56 -15.24
C ASP A 98 1.70 15.12 -16.42
N LYS A 99 3.01 14.97 -16.18
CA LYS A 99 4.01 14.44 -17.12
C LYS A 99 3.73 13.02 -17.57
N TYR A 100 2.93 12.27 -16.80
CA TYR A 100 2.48 10.91 -17.12
C TYR A 100 1.04 10.88 -17.65
N GLY A 101 0.43 12.04 -17.91
CA GLY A 101 -0.90 12.16 -18.52
C GLY A 101 -2.04 12.47 -17.54
N CYS A 102 -1.76 12.77 -16.26
CA CYS A 102 -2.81 13.19 -15.33
C CYS A 102 -3.24 14.65 -15.58
N ALA A 103 -4.40 14.85 -16.19
CA ALA A 103 -4.97 16.19 -16.42
C ALA A 103 -5.81 16.73 -15.25
N GLU A 104 -5.91 15.99 -14.14
CA GLU A 104 -6.73 16.38 -13.00
C GLU A 104 -6.16 17.60 -12.28
N LYS A 105 -7.07 18.50 -11.91
CA LYS A 105 -6.79 19.58 -10.94
C LYS A 105 -7.49 19.22 -9.65
N VAL A 106 -6.72 19.08 -8.59
CA VAL A 106 -7.20 18.63 -7.28
C VAL A 106 -7.18 19.77 -6.28
N THR A 107 -8.10 19.76 -5.33
CA THR A 107 -8.12 20.73 -4.23
C THR A 107 -6.80 20.64 -3.46
N TYR A 108 -6.24 21.78 -3.06
CA TYR A 108 -4.90 21.84 -2.47
C TYR A 108 -4.68 20.85 -1.33
N TYR A 109 -5.59 20.82 -0.36
CA TYR A 109 -5.49 19.93 0.79
C TYR A 109 -5.69 18.44 0.46
N GLN A 110 -6.13 18.10 -0.76
CA GLN A 110 -6.31 16.72 -1.23
C GLN A 110 -5.17 16.21 -2.10
N LYS A 111 -4.12 17.02 -2.30
CA LYS A 111 -3.01 16.70 -3.21
C LYS A 111 -2.35 15.36 -2.90
N GLU A 112 -2.13 15.05 -1.62
CA GLU A 112 -1.45 13.82 -1.19
C GLU A 112 -2.35 12.59 -1.30
N GLU A 113 -3.64 12.73 -1.01
CA GLU A 113 -4.62 11.65 -1.19
C GLU A 113 -4.76 11.29 -2.67
N HIS A 114 -4.84 12.29 -3.55
CA HIS A 114 -4.82 12.07 -4.98
C HIS A 114 -3.51 11.44 -5.43
N LYS A 115 -2.34 11.92 -4.98
CA LYS A 115 -1.04 11.34 -5.33
C LYS A 115 -0.98 9.84 -5.03
N LYS A 116 -1.53 9.42 -3.88
CA LYS A 116 -1.63 8.01 -3.49
C LYS A 116 -2.61 7.20 -4.33
N ALA A 117 -3.68 7.80 -4.84
CA ALA A 117 -4.71 7.10 -5.63
C ALA A 117 -4.62 7.35 -7.14
N CYS A 118 -3.64 8.12 -7.61
CA CYS A 118 -3.55 8.60 -8.98
C CYS A 118 -3.37 7.43 -9.97
N PRO A 119 -4.32 7.20 -10.91
CA PRO A 119 -4.19 6.12 -11.90
C PRO A 119 -3.01 6.29 -12.87
N ASN A 120 -2.53 7.53 -13.02
CA ASN A 120 -1.40 7.88 -13.87
C ASN A 120 -0.07 7.95 -13.10
N ALA A 121 -0.05 7.56 -11.82
CA ALA A 121 1.21 7.42 -11.11
C ALA A 121 2.07 6.34 -11.81
N PRO A 122 3.40 6.56 -11.90
CA PRO A 122 4.26 5.72 -12.69
C PRO A 122 4.51 4.36 -12.03
N CYS A 123 4.59 3.32 -12.85
CA CYS A 123 5.31 2.09 -12.59
C CYS A 123 6.63 2.09 -13.37
N PHE A 124 7.61 1.33 -12.88
CA PHE A 124 8.98 1.33 -13.38
C PHE A 124 9.31 0.00 -14.05
N CYS A 125 10.09 0.04 -15.13
CA CYS A 125 10.55 -1.19 -15.76
C CYS A 125 11.58 -1.90 -14.87
N PRO A 126 11.39 -3.19 -14.52
CA PRO A 126 12.32 -3.95 -13.70
C PRO A 126 13.57 -4.46 -14.46
N GLU A 127 13.58 -4.34 -15.79
CA GLU A 127 14.67 -4.84 -16.62
C GLU A 127 15.94 -3.99 -16.44
N SER A 128 17.08 -4.68 -16.31
CA SER A 128 18.35 -4.03 -16.03
C SER A 128 18.76 -3.07 -17.14
N GLY A 129 19.00 -1.80 -16.79
CA GLY A 129 19.39 -0.75 -17.74
C GLY A 129 18.22 -0.11 -18.50
N CYS A 130 16.97 -0.41 -18.14
CA CYS A 130 15.79 0.26 -18.69
C CYS A 130 15.26 1.34 -17.73
N GLU A 131 15.18 2.58 -18.19
CA GLU A 131 14.76 3.74 -17.38
C GLU A 131 13.28 4.12 -17.61
N LEU A 132 12.49 3.25 -18.24
CA LEU A 132 11.09 3.57 -18.51
C LEU A 132 10.30 3.69 -17.20
N ALA A 133 9.67 4.86 -17.02
CA ALA A 133 8.68 5.12 -15.99
C ALA A 133 7.40 5.69 -16.63
N GLY A 134 6.24 5.12 -16.31
CA GLY A 134 4.97 5.59 -16.84
C GLY A 134 3.77 4.82 -16.30
N PRO A 135 2.53 5.20 -16.67
CA PRO A 135 1.32 4.54 -16.21
C PRO A 135 1.35 3.03 -16.49
N THR A 136 0.63 2.24 -15.69
CA THR A 136 0.62 0.76 -15.76
C THR A 136 0.46 0.22 -17.18
N LYS A 137 -0.45 0.81 -17.97
CA LYS A 137 -0.70 0.40 -19.36
C LYS A 137 0.50 0.66 -20.28
N VAL A 138 1.17 1.79 -20.10
CA VAL A 138 2.38 2.14 -20.88
C VAL A 138 3.50 1.16 -20.54
N LEU A 139 3.66 0.80 -19.26
CA LEU A 139 4.63 -0.21 -18.85
C LEU A 139 4.32 -1.59 -19.43
N LEU A 140 3.04 -2.00 -19.41
CA LEU A 140 2.60 -3.26 -20.02
C LEU A 140 2.95 -3.34 -21.51
N ASP A 141 2.61 -2.30 -22.27
CA ASP A 141 2.92 -2.21 -23.69
C ASP A 141 4.43 -2.22 -23.93
N HIS A 142 5.19 -1.51 -23.10
CA HIS A 142 6.65 -1.49 -23.17
C HIS A 142 7.28 -2.88 -22.94
N LEU A 143 6.88 -3.60 -21.90
CA LEU A 143 7.40 -4.94 -21.60
C LEU A 143 7.14 -5.90 -22.77
N THR A 144 5.94 -5.85 -23.35
CA THR A 144 5.55 -6.76 -24.44
C THR A 144 6.15 -6.38 -25.79
N THR A 145 6.46 -5.10 -26.05
CA THR A 145 6.96 -4.64 -27.35
C THR A 145 8.49 -4.46 -27.38
N GLN A 146 9.07 -3.82 -26.37
CA GLN A 146 10.50 -3.50 -26.32
C GLN A 146 11.32 -4.67 -25.78
N HIS A 147 10.89 -5.22 -24.64
CA HIS A 147 11.54 -6.39 -24.03
C HIS A 147 11.03 -7.72 -24.59
N LYS A 148 9.98 -7.69 -25.42
CA LYS A 148 9.34 -8.89 -26.01
C LYS A 148 8.99 -9.93 -24.94
N CYS A 149 8.64 -9.46 -23.73
CA CYS A 149 8.24 -10.34 -22.65
C CYS A 149 7.05 -11.21 -23.11
N PRO A 150 7.12 -12.53 -22.95
CA PRO A 150 5.99 -13.41 -23.17
C PRO A 150 4.78 -12.91 -22.40
N SER A 151 3.60 -12.95 -23.02
CA SER A 151 2.37 -12.52 -22.38
C SER A 151 1.25 -13.54 -22.54
N THR A 152 0.39 -13.63 -21.53
CA THR A 152 -0.76 -14.54 -21.52
C THR A 152 -1.95 -13.83 -20.89
N ASN A 153 -3.12 -13.96 -21.52
CA ASN A 153 -4.36 -13.44 -20.95
C ASN A 153 -4.83 -14.34 -19.81
N LEU A 154 -5.07 -13.72 -18.66
CA LEU A 154 -5.58 -14.30 -17.44
C LEU A 154 -7.04 -13.83 -17.25
N PRO A 155 -8.03 -14.74 -17.25
CA PRO A 155 -9.39 -14.40 -16.84
C PRO A 155 -9.41 -13.85 -15.41
N ASP A 156 -10.38 -12.98 -15.06
CA ASP A 156 -10.51 -12.31 -13.75
C ASP A 156 -10.43 -13.23 -12.51
N SER A 157 -10.68 -14.53 -12.66
CA SER A 157 -10.40 -15.57 -11.67
C SER A 157 -9.97 -16.86 -12.36
N GLY A 158 -8.91 -16.72 -13.15
CA GLY A 158 -8.44 -17.75 -14.07
C GLY A 158 -7.31 -18.61 -13.54
N THR A 159 -7.24 -19.81 -14.09
CA THR A 159 -6.04 -20.64 -14.08
C THR A 159 -5.31 -20.45 -15.39
N VAL A 160 -4.00 -20.28 -15.35
CA VAL A 160 -3.12 -20.34 -16.52
C VAL A 160 -2.13 -21.49 -16.39
N CYS A 161 -1.86 -22.15 -17.50
CA CYS A 161 -0.81 -23.15 -17.61
C CYS A 161 0.29 -22.58 -18.51
N LEU A 162 1.47 -22.37 -17.94
CA LEU A 162 2.60 -21.73 -18.59
C LEU A 162 3.73 -22.73 -18.70
N ARG A 163 4.40 -22.75 -19.86
CA ARG A 163 5.70 -23.40 -19.98
C ARG A 163 6.72 -22.48 -19.32
N LEU A 164 7.39 -22.96 -18.28
CA LEU A 164 8.35 -22.17 -17.54
C LEU A 164 9.59 -21.86 -18.38
N GLN A 165 9.98 -20.59 -18.42
CA GLN A 165 11.20 -20.10 -19.05
C GLN A 165 11.85 -19.07 -18.09
N PRO A 166 13.19 -18.99 -18.03
CA PRO A 166 13.87 -17.96 -17.25
C PRO A 166 13.49 -16.55 -17.71
N GLY A 167 13.37 -15.61 -16.76
CA GLY A 167 13.01 -14.22 -17.03
C GLY A 167 11.57 -13.86 -16.68
N LEU A 168 11.07 -12.79 -17.30
CA LEU A 168 9.76 -12.21 -17.00
C LEU A 168 8.66 -12.75 -17.91
N HIS A 169 7.49 -13.01 -17.33
CA HIS A 169 6.27 -13.38 -18.04
C HIS A 169 5.10 -12.52 -17.57
N VAL A 170 4.40 -11.89 -18.52
CA VAL A 170 3.30 -10.97 -18.24
C VAL A 170 1.96 -11.71 -18.28
N LEU A 171 1.17 -11.57 -17.23
CA LEU A 171 -0.20 -12.07 -17.14
C LEU A 171 -1.18 -10.91 -17.17
N GLN A 172 -1.88 -10.77 -18.28
CA GLN A 172 -2.78 -9.64 -18.54
C GLN A 172 -4.20 -9.98 -18.11
N CYS A 173 -4.84 -9.11 -17.34
CA CYS A 173 -6.28 -9.20 -17.07
C CYS A 173 -7.04 -8.23 -17.99
N THR A 174 -8.19 -8.65 -18.49
CA THR A 174 -9.05 -7.81 -19.33
C THR A 174 -9.73 -6.75 -18.49
N ASP A 175 -9.80 -5.51 -18.99
CA ASP A 175 -10.52 -4.40 -18.36
C ASP A 175 -10.07 -4.00 -16.95
N THR A 176 -8.85 -4.37 -16.54
CA THR A 176 -8.25 -3.99 -15.25
C THR A 176 -7.26 -2.83 -15.38
N SER A 177 -6.97 -2.17 -14.26
CA SER A 177 -5.92 -1.14 -14.13
C SER A 177 -4.55 -1.71 -13.74
N TYR A 178 -4.45 -3.04 -13.61
CA TYR A 178 -3.30 -3.78 -13.13
C TYR A 178 -3.06 -5.02 -14.00
N PHE A 179 -1.84 -5.55 -13.97
CA PHE A 179 -1.48 -6.86 -14.53
C PHE A 179 -0.59 -7.61 -13.54
N PHE A 180 -0.39 -8.91 -13.73
CA PHE A 180 0.57 -9.66 -12.92
C PHE A 180 1.86 -9.90 -13.70
N LEU A 181 2.97 -9.80 -13.00
CA LEU A 181 4.28 -10.12 -13.52
C LEU A 181 4.81 -11.34 -12.77
N LEU A 182 5.04 -12.41 -13.52
CA LEU A 182 5.70 -13.60 -13.01
C LEU A 182 7.18 -13.50 -13.37
N ASN A 183 8.03 -13.56 -12.36
CA ASN A 183 9.48 -13.54 -12.52
C ASN A 183 10.04 -14.92 -12.21
N MET A 184 10.89 -15.44 -13.09
CA MET A 184 11.72 -16.60 -12.85
C MET A 184 13.19 -16.19 -12.80
N ALA A 185 13.73 -16.05 -11.59
CA ALA A 185 15.13 -15.77 -11.36
C ALA A 185 15.96 -17.07 -11.28
N SER A 186 17.16 -17.06 -11.85
CA SER A 186 18.13 -18.15 -11.70
C SER A 186 18.90 -17.97 -10.39
N GLU A 187 18.82 -18.96 -9.51
CA GLU A 187 19.45 -18.97 -8.19
C GLU A 187 20.45 -20.12 -8.05
N PRO A 188 21.40 -20.08 -7.09
CA PRO A 188 22.38 -21.15 -6.90
C PRO A 188 21.75 -22.54 -6.71
N PHE A 189 20.59 -22.59 -6.05
CA PHE A 189 19.86 -23.81 -5.72
C PHE A 189 18.82 -24.23 -6.78
N GLY A 190 18.55 -23.41 -7.80
CA GLY A 190 17.50 -23.69 -8.77
C GLY A 190 16.95 -22.46 -9.47
N HIS A 191 15.67 -22.49 -9.81
CA HIS A 191 14.95 -21.33 -10.32
C HIS A 191 13.94 -20.89 -9.27
N ALA A 192 13.94 -19.61 -8.94
CA ALA A 192 13.02 -19.04 -7.98
C ALA A 192 11.94 -18.26 -8.72
N ILE A 193 10.68 -18.53 -8.38
CA ILE A 193 9.51 -17.90 -8.98
C ILE A 193 8.92 -16.92 -7.98
N SER A 194 8.62 -15.71 -8.43
CA SER A 194 7.81 -14.74 -7.70
C SER A 194 6.71 -14.17 -8.58
N VAL A 195 5.58 -13.82 -7.98
CA VAL A 195 4.45 -13.17 -8.66
C VAL A 195 4.12 -11.85 -7.98
N VAL A 196 4.04 -10.79 -8.78
CA VAL A 196 3.71 -9.44 -8.30
C VAL A 196 2.56 -8.85 -9.11
N CYS A 197 1.66 -8.14 -8.43
CA CYS A 197 0.62 -7.34 -9.06
C CYS A 197 1.19 -5.94 -9.34
N VAL A 198 1.32 -5.60 -10.62
CA VAL A 198 1.88 -4.31 -11.05
C VAL A 198 0.76 -3.28 -11.12
N GLN A 199 0.82 -2.31 -10.22
CA GLN A 199 -0.09 -1.16 -10.17
C GLN A 199 0.49 -0.03 -9.32
N PRO A 200 0.13 1.23 -9.60
CA PRO A 200 0.50 2.34 -8.74
C PRO A 200 -0.17 2.20 -7.37
N ASN A 201 0.63 2.37 -6.31
CA ASN A 201 0.19 2.71 -4.96
C ASN A 201 -1.00 1.91 -4.38
N VAL A 202 -0.76 0.66 -3.96
CA VAL A 202 -1.72 -0.10 -3.13
C VAL A 202 -1.00 -0.85 -2.02
N THR A 203 -1.47 -0.64 -0.79
CA THR A 203 -0.87 -1.14 0.47
C THR A 203 -1.44 -2.47 0.95
N GLU A 204 -2.42 -3.06 0.25
CA GLU A 204 -3.11 -4.28 0.68
C GLU A 204 -3.04 -5.42 -0.34
N PHE A 205 -2.94 -6.63 0.19
CA PHE A 205 -3.03 -7.87 -0.57
C PHE A 205 -4.47 -8.08 -1.02
N ARG A 206 -4.68 -8.22 -2.34
CA ARG A 206 -6.01 -8.44 -2.92
C ARG A 206 -6.13 -9.77 -3.64
N PHE A 207 -5.03 -10.48 -3.79
CA PHE A 207 -4.97 -11.68 -4.60
C PHE A 207 -4.13 -12.75 -3.92
N VAL A 208 -4.56 -14.00 -4.10
CA VAL A 208 -3.83 -15.20 -3.71
C VAL A 208 -3.48 -15.96 -4.98
N CYS A 209 -2.22 -16.37 -5.10
CA CYS A 209 -1.73 -17.21 -6.19
C CYS A 209 -1.47 -18.62 -5.67
N ASN A 210 -2.17 -19.60 -6.22
CA ASN A 210 -1.87 -21.01 -6.03
C ASN A 210 -1.08 -21.51 -7.23
N MET A 211 0.18 -21.84 -7.00
CA MET A 211 1.10 -22.33 -8.00
C MET A 211 1.37 -23.81 -7.78
N SER A 212 1.37 -24.59 -8.86
CA SER A 212 1.79 -25.98 -8.83
C SER A 212 2.54 -26.32 -10.10
N TYR A 213 3.57 -27.14 -9.98
CA TYR A 213 4.28 -27.69 -11.12
C TYR A 213 4.38 -29.20 -11.01
N ASP A 214 4.38 -29.86 -12.16
CA ASP A 214 4.67 -31.28 -12.30
C ASP A 214 5.72 -31.46 -13.39
N CYS A 215 6.84 -32.06 -13.02
CA CYS A 215 7.93 -32.38 -13.92
C CYS A 215 7.93 -33.89 -14.21
N ILE A 216 7.33 -34.27 -15.33
CA ILE A 216 7.18 -35.65 -15.79
C ILE A 216 8.56 -36.32 -15.99
N THR A 217 9.55 -35.58 -16.46
CA THR A 217 10.89 -36.11 -16.76
C THR A 217 11.64 -36.55 -15.51
N THR A 218 11.30 -35.99 -14.36
CA THR A 218 12.02 -36.23 -13.11
C THR A 218 11.16 -36.76 -11.97
N GLY A 219 9.85 -36.87 -12.19
CA GLY A 219 8.86 -37.23 -11.18
C GLY A 219 8.75 -36.22 -10.03
N CYS A 220 9.17 -34.97 -10.25
CA CYS A 220 9.16 -33.94 -9.21
C CYS A 220 7.92 -33.07 -9.37
N CYS A 221 7.13 -32.98 -8.31
CA CYS A 221 6.02 -32.03 -8.22
C CYS A 221 6.19 -31.13 -7.01
N GLY A 222 5.55 -29.97 -7.06
CA GLY A 222 5.53 -29.04 -5.95
C GLY A 222 4.38 -28.06 -6.10
N SER A 223 3.93 -27.52 -4.97
CA SER A 223 2.91 -26.49 -4.95
C SER A 223 3.19 -25.48 -3.86
N ALA A 224 2.83 -24.23 -4.11
CA ALA A 224 2.91 -23.14 -3.15
C ALA A 224 1.66 -22.25 -3.26
N SER A 225 1.29 -21.63 -2.15
CA SER A 225 0.26 -20.61 -2.10
C SER A 225 0.88 -19.34 -1.53
N CYS A 226 0.74 -18.23 -2.24
CA CYS A 226 1.29 -16.94 -1.81
C CYS A 226 0.27 -15.81 -1.95
N HIS A 227 0.39 -14.80 -1.09
CA HIS A 227 -0.36 -13.55 -1.24
C HIS A 227 0.40 -12.64 -2.19
N ILE A 228 -0.25 -12.20 -3.26
CA ILE A 228 0.39 -11.38 -4.29
C ILE A 228 0.51 -9.94 -3.78
N ARG A 229 1.75 -9.47 -3.67
CA ARG A 229 2.06 -8.07 -3.32
C ARG A 229 1.71 -7.16 -4.49
N SER A 230 1.21 -5.97 -4.18
CA SER A 230 1.12 -4.89 -5.15
C SER A 230 2.42 -4.09 -5.15
N SER A 231 2.91 -3.68 -6.32
CA SER A 231 4.11 -2.86 -6.44
C SER A 231 4.08 -1.97 -7.69
N SER A 232 4.65 -0.78 -7.57
CA SER A 232 5.01 0.07 -8.72
C SER A 232 6.31 -0.37 -9.40
N LEU A 233 7.04 -1.33 -8.79
CA LEU A 233 8.38 -1.76 -9.19
C LEU A 233 9.46 -0.67 -9.08
N SER A 234 9.22 0.41 -8.32
CA SER A 234 10.23 1.46 -8.08
C SER A 234 11.50 0.93 -7.43
N ASP A 235 11.37 -0.09 -6.57
CA ASP A 235 12.48 -0.73 -5.87
C ASP A 235 12.96 -2.01 -6.59
N GLY A 236 12.54 -2.20 -7.85
CA GLY A 236 12.81 -3.39 -8.65
C GLY A 236 11.87 -4.57 -8.37
N LEU A 237 12.34 -5.77 -8.73
CA LEU A 237 11.59 -7.02 -8.53
C LEU A 237 11.63 -7.47 -7.06
N PRO A 238 10.59 -8.17 -6.57
CA PRO A 238 10.62 -8.76 -5.24
C PRO A 238 11.79 -9.72 -5.07
N THR A 239 12.53 -9.56 -3.96
CA THR A 239 13.61 -10.45 -3.53
C THR A 239 13.11 -11.66 -2.73
N VAL A 240 11.83 -11.66 -2.36
CA VAL A 240 11.17 -12.80 -1.71
C VAL A 240 10.58 -13.70 -2.78
N TYR A 241 10.94 -14.97 -2.72
CA TYR A 241 10.50 -15.99 -3.66
C TYR A 241 9.30 -16.78 -3.13
N ASP A 242 8.33 -17.04 -4.01
CA ASP A 242 7.10 -17.74 -3.66
C ASP A 242 7.21 -19.25 -3.88
N LEU A 243 8.04 -19.68 -4.82
CA LEU A 243 8.23 -21.09 -5.19
C LEU A 243 9.65 -21.32 -5.73
N ILE A 244 10.27 -22.44 -5.36
CA ILE A 244 11.61 -22.83 -5.83
C ILE A 244 11.53 -24.12 -6.65
N LEU A 245 12.13 -24.10 -7.83
CA LEU A 245 12.31 -25.27 -8.70
C LEU A 245 13.78 -25.73 -8.64
N PRO A 246 14.07 -26.93 -8.09
CA PRO A 246 15.44 -27.41 -7.94
C PRO A 246 16.22 -27.48 -9.26
N LYS A 247 17.51 -27.19 -9.19
CA LYS A 247 18.44 -27.24 -10.33
C LYS A 247 18.54 -28.64 -10.94
N GLY A 248 18.67 -28.73 -12.27
CA GLY A 248 18.81 -30.01 -13.01
C GLY A 248 17.49 -30.73 -13.31
N LYS A 249 16.35 -30.14 -12.93
CA LYS A 249 15.01 -30.68 -13.19
C LYS A 249 14.26 -29.96 -14.32
N VAL A 250 14.79 -28.85 -14.81
CA VAL A 250 14.29 -28.09 -15.97
C VAL A 250 14.98 -28.64 -17.22
N SER A 251 14.23 -29.31 -18.09
CA SER A 251 14.72 -29.75 -19.41
C SER A 251 14.23 -28.76 -20.46
N ASP A 252 15.16 -28.23 -21.26
CA ASP A 252 14.88 -27.34 -22.42
C ASP A 252 14.22 -28.09 -23.60
N GLY A 253 13.90 -29.37 -23.44
CA GLY A 253 13.23 -30.19 -24.46
C GLY A 253 11.73 -29.92 -24.59
N GLU A 254 11.09 -30.55 -25.57
CA GLU A 254 9.64 -30.42 -25.84
C GLU A 254 8.73 -30.75 -24.63
N ASN A 255 9.27 -31.42 -23.60
CA ASN A 255 8.65 -31.72 -22.29
C ASN A 255 9.06 -30.74 -21.17
N GLY A 256 9.06 -29.44 -21.44
CA GLY A 256 9.33 -28.41 -20.43
C GLY A 256 8.36 -28.47 -19.23
N ILE A 257 8.81 -28.01 -18.06
CA ILE A 257 7.99 -27.97 -16.85
C ILE A 257 6.79 -27.04 -17.08
N MET A 258 5.59 -27.58 -16.84
CA MET A 258 4.36 -26.80 -16.87
C MET A 258 4.07 -26.27 -15.47
N LEU A 259 4.03 -24.95 -15.34
CA LEU A 259 3.49 -24.28 -14.16
C LEU A 259 2.01 -24.03 -14.37
N LYS A 260 1.19 -24.55 -13.46
CA LYS A 260 -0.19 -24.15 -13.31
C LYS A 260 -0.25 -23.08 -12.23
N ALA A 261 -0.63 -21.87 -12.60
CA ALA A 261 -0.84 -20.76 -11.67
C ALA A 261 -2.32 -20.37 -11.68
N THR A 262 -2.94 -20.36 -10.50
CA THR A 262 -4.33 -19.96 -10.32
C THR A 262 -4.38 -18.74 -9.42
N ILE A 263 -4.89 -17.63 -9.93
CA ILE A 263 -4.96 -16.37 -9.19
C ILE A 263 -6.43 -16.08 -8.86
N HIS A 264 -6.71 -15.87 -7.58
CA HIS A 264 -8.03 -15.53 -7.09
C HIS A 264 -8.00 -14.19 -6.37
N ARG A 265 -9.05 -13.39 -6.56
CA ARG A 265 -9.25 -12.16 -5.81
C ARG A 265 -9.85 -12.49 -4.45
N GLN A 266 -9.20 -12.04 -3.38
CA GLN A 266 -9.70 -12.25 -2.03
C GLN A 266 -10.76 -11.19 -1.71
N PRO A 267 -11.95 -11.56 -1.20
CA PRO A 267 -12.91 -10.59 -0.68
C PRO A 267 -12.29 -9.82 0.48
N LEU A 268 -12.42 -8.49 0.47
CA LEU A 268 -12.02 -7.64 1.59
C LEU A 268 -12.85 -8.05 2.82
N GLY A 269 -12.22 -8.65 3.84
CA GLY A 269 -12.92 -9.06 5.07
C GLY A 269 -12.33 -10.22 5.89
N LEU A 270 -11.34 -10.96 5.39
CA LEU A 270 -10.65 -11.99 6.19
C LEU A 270 -9.22 -11.53 6.54
N GLY A 271 -9.15 -10.49 7.36
CA GLY A 271 -7.90 -10.03 7.95
C GLY A 271 -7.42 -10.99 9.04
N ARG A 272 -6.18 -11.46 8.89
CA ARG A 272 -5.26 -11.87 9.97
C ARG A 272 -5.78 -12.91 10.97
N SER A 273 -5.75 -14.20 10.60
CA SER A 273 -5.77 -15.27 11.61
C SER A 273 -4.98 -16.51 11.18
N CYS A 274 -3.78 -16.37 10.61
CA CYS A 274 -2.84 -17.49 10.41
C CYS A 274 -1.39 -17.00 10.47
N PHE A 275 -1.02 -16.24 11.51
CA PHE A 275 0.36 -16.21 11.97
C PHE A 275 0.38 -16.94 13.32
N ARG A 276 0.34 -18.27 13.27
CA ARG A 276 0.94 -19.06 14.34
C ARG A 276 2.32 -19.42 13.83
N GLU A 277 3.32 -18.91 14.55
CA GLU A 277 4.68 -19.42 14.50
C GLU A 277 4.61 -20.95 14.52
N LEU A 278 5.02 -21.58 13.42
CA LEU A 278 5.36 -23.00 13.46
C LEU A 278 6.61 -23.08 14.32
N GLY A 279 6.41 -23.42 15.59
CA GLY A 279 7.48 -23.80 16.50
C GLY A 279 8.36 -24.90 15.86
N PRO A 280 9.63 -25.01 16.31
CA PRO A 280 10.61 -25.84 15.64
C PRO A 280 10.17 -27.30 15.54
N ILE A 281 10.34 -27.86 14.33
CA ILE A 281 10.17 -29.27 14.02
C ILE A 281 11.16 -30.09 14.88
N PRO A 282 10.71 -31.10 15.66
CA PRO A 282 11.62 -31.94 16.42
C PRO A 282 12.57 -32.70 15.48
N ALA A 283 13.86 -32.71 15.84
CA ALA A 283 14.89 -33.46 15.13
C ALA A 283 14.53 -34.95 15.11
N LEU A 284 14.52 -35.54 13.90
CA LEU A 284 14.58 -36.99 13.73
C LEU A 284 15.97 -37.47 14.17
N GLU A 285 16.08 -37.87 15.43
CA GLU A 285 17.24 -38.61 15.93
C GLU A 285 17.32 -39.98 15.28
N GLN A 286 18.51 -40.26 14.75
CA GLN A 286 18.91 -41.52 14.15
C GLN A 286 18.87 -42.63 15.21
N ARG A 287 18.14 -43.72 14.95
CA ARG A 287 18.28 -44.97 15.71
C ARG A 287 19.50 -45.74 15.20
N PRO A 288 20.36 -46.28 16.09
CA PRO A 288 21.34 -47.31 15.74
C PRO A 288 20.73 -48.71 15.83
N ASP A 289 21.23 -49.61 14.97
CA ASP A 289 20.95 -51.04 14.90
C ASP A 289 21.27 -51.77 16.21
N THR A 290 20.45 -52.77 16.61
CA THR A 290 20.87 -54.08 17.18
C THR A 290 19.67 -55.01 17.51
N TYR A 291 19.63 -56.16 16.81
CA TYR A 291 19.27 -57.57 17.17
C TYR A 291 18.03 -57.97 18.01
N ASP A 292 17.20 -58.82 17.37
CA ASP A 292 16.44 -60.05 17.78
C ASP A 292 15.84 -60.23 19.19
N VAL A 293 14.51 -60.53 19.25
CA VAL A 293 13.88 -61.77 19.81
C VAL A 293 12.46 -61.94 19.22
N GLU A 294 12.09 -63.19 18.95
CA GLU A 294 10.85 -63.71 18.34
C GLU A 294 9.60 -63.75 19.27
N GLU A 295 8.45 -64.12 18.66
CA GLU A 295 7.16 -64.65 19.18
C GLU A 295 5.98 -63.63 19.22
N LYS A 296 5.00 -63.73 18.29
CA LYS A 296 3.72 -64.51 18.32
C LYS A 296 2.67 -63.86 19.27
N ASP A 297 1.38 -63.69 18.99
CA ASP A 297 0.41 -64.25 18.03
C ASP A 297 -0.71 -63.20 17.78
N ASP A 298 -1.56 -63.50 16.79
CA ASP A 298 -2.80 -62.81 16.38
C ASP A 298 -3.84 -62.67 17.52
N ASP A 299 -4.69 -61.64 17.47
CA ASP A 299 -6.16 -61.78 17.42
C ASP A 299 -6.87 -60.41 17.36
N ASP A 300 -7.98 -60.42 16.62
CA ASP A 300 -8.97 -59.37 16.36
C ASP A 300 -9.58 -58.76 17.63
N GLU A 301 -10.04 -57.50 17.58
CA GLU A 301 -11.30 -57.11 18.22
C GLU A 301 -11.87 -55.80 17.62
N GLU A 302 -13.16 -55.88 17.28
CA GLU A 302 -14.04 -54.82 16.82
C GLU A 302 -14.61 -54.01 18.00
N GLU A 303 -15.38 -52.96 17.64
CA GLU A 303 -16.46 -52.34 18.45
C GLU A 303 -15.98 -51.42 19.62
N GLU A 304 -16.65 -50.33 20.00
CA GLU A 304 -17.97 -49.79 19.70
C GLU A 304 -18.03 -48.32 20.16
N GLU A 305 -19.06 -47.62 19.68
CA GLU A 305 -19.47 -46.28 20.10
C GLU A 305 -20.08 -46.33 21.51
N GLU A 306 -19.84 -45.31 22.36
CA GLU A 306 -20.81 -44.94 23.41
C GLU A 306 -20.93 -43.42 23.53
N GLU A 307 -22.17 -42.96 23.37
CA GLU A 307 -22.68 -41.64 23.74
C GLU A 307 -22.85 -41.55 25.26
N VAL A 308 -22.58 -40.39 25.87
CA VAL A 308 -23.25 -40.00 27.12
C VAL A 308 -23.53 -38.49 27.12
N GLU A 309 -24.79 -38.17 27.35
CA GLU A 309 -25.38 -36.83 27.52
C GLU A 309 -25.14 -36.24 28.93
N ASP A 310 -25.46 -34.95 29.06
CA ASP A 310 -25.85 -34.19 30.27
C ASP A 310 -24.74 -33.88 31.30
N ASP A 311 -24.68 -32.73 31.98
CA ASP A 311 -25.75 -31.91 32.56
C ASP A 311 -25.27 -30.48 32.90
N GLU A 312 -26.21 -29.54 32.99
CA GLU A 312 -26.07 -28.15 33.44
C GLU A 312 -25.88 -28.04 34.97
N VAL A 313 -25.11 -27.06 35.46
CA VAL A 313 -25.28 -26.49 36.81
C VAL A 313 -24.92 -24.99 36.79
N GLU A 314 -25.86 -24.15 37.24
CA GLU A 314 -25.74 -22.71 37.52
C GLU A 314 -25.12 -22.43 38.91
N ASP A 315 -25.12 -21.15 39.31
CA ASP A 315 -24.89 -20.57 40.66
C ASP A 315 -23.39 -20.23 40.95
N ASP A 316 -23.00 -19.07 41.49
CA ASP A 316 -23.66 -17.89 42.07
C ASP A 316 -22.62 -16.74 42.05
N GLU A 317 -23.05 -15.49 41.85
CA GLU A 317 -22.24 -14.29 42.14
C GLU A 317 -22.68 -13.71 43.49
N GLU A 318 -21.76 -13.64 44.47
CA GLU A 318 -21.90 -12.77 45.64
C GLU A 318 -20.71 -11.81 45.75
N GLU A 319 -21.06 -10.56 46.06
CA GLU A 319 -20.20 -9.40 46.30
C GLU A 319 -19.46 -9.50 47.65
N GLU A 320 -18.28 -8.90 47.78
CA GLU A 320 -17.90 -8.24 49.04
C GLU A 320 -17.07 -6.98 48.79
N GLU A 321 -17.47 -5.93 49.52
CA GLU A 321 -16.86 -4.62 49.65
C GLU A 321 -15.61 -4.63 50.54
N GLY A 322 -14.74 -3.64 50.38
CA GLY A 322 -13.67 -3.34 51.32
C GLY A 322 -13.13 -1.92 51.15
N GLU A 323 -13.61 -0.99 51.97
CA GLU A 323 -13.04 0.34 52.20
C GLU A 323 -11.96 0.27 53.30
N VAL A 324 -10.84 1.02 53.15
CA VAL A 324 -10.23 1.83 54.25
C VAL A 324 -9.18 2.83 53.74
N GLU A 325 -9.55 4.11 53.84
CA GLU A 325 -8.90 5.32 54.40
C GLU A 325 -7.37 5.60 54.32
N ASP A 326 -7.07 6.74 53.68
CA ASP A 326 -6.30 7.94 54.10
C ASP A 326 -4.89 7.86 54.73
N ASN A 327 -3.95 8.64 54.16
CA ASN A 327 -3.46 9.88 54.79
C ASN A 327 -2.46 10.68 53.91
N ASP A 328 -2.63 12.00 53.99
CA ASP A 328 -1.83 13.09 53.42
C ASP A 328 -0.42 13.22 54.04
N ASN A 329 0.53 13.78 53.27
CA ASN A 329 1.24 15.03 53.66
C ASN A 329 2.27 15.50 52.60
N ASP A 330 1.98 16.68 52.04
CA ASP A 330 2.77 17.90 51.85
C ASP A 330 4.32 17.89 51.80
N ASP A 331 4.80 18.55 50.72
CA ASP A 331 5.84 19.58 50.60
C ASP A 331 7.13 19.52 51.43
N GLU A 332 8.28 19.48 50.73
CA GLU A 332 9.40 20.41 50.95
C GLU A 332 10.12 20.71 49.61
N GLU A 333 10.32 22.01 49.33
CA GLU A 333 11.22 22.56 48.31
C GLU A 333 12.70 22.39 48.70
N GLU A 334 13.61 22.38 47.72
CA GLU A 334 14.80 23.27 47.62
C GLU A 334 15.89 22.71 46.67
N VAL A 335 16.14 23.51 45.61
CA VAL A 335 17.36 23.80 44.83
C VAL A 335 18.55 22.82 44.74
N ALA A 336 19.03 22.62 43.51
CA ALA A 336 20.45 22.83 43.15
C ALA A 336 20.60 22.96 41.62
N ASP A 337 21.32 24.01 41.24
CA ASP A 337 21.89 24.30 39.92
C ASP A 337 22.78 23.15 39.42
N ASP A 338 22.86 22.94 38.10
CA ASP A 338 24.07 22.44 37.43
C ASP A 338 24.01 22.77 35.93
N ASP A 339 24.73 23.85 35.62
CA ASP A 339 25.70 24.06 34.54
C ASP A 339 25.40 23.64 33.08
N GLU A 340 25.44 24.69 32.27
CA GLU A 340 25.73 24.76 30.84
C GLU A 340 27.02 24.00 30.49
N GLU A 341 27.01 23.13 29.48
CA GLU A 341 28.14 23.02 28.56
C GLU A 341 27.62 22.93 27.11
N GLU A 342 28.02 23.93 26.35
CA GLU A 342 27.94 24.03 24.90
C GLU A 342 28.97 23.09 24.27
N GLU A 343 28.57 22.30 23.26
CA GLU A 343 29.53 21.87 22.24
C GLU A 343 29.10 22.46 20.89
N GLU A 344 29.85 23.47 20.48
CA GLU A 344 29.87 24.03 19.15
C GLU A 344 30.36 22.97 18.15
N GLY A 345 29.63 22.85 17.05
CA GLY A 345 30.07 22.10 15.88
C GLY A 345 30.84 23.00 14.93
N ASP A 346 32.06 22.60 14.61
CA ASP A 346 32.81 23.12 13.46
C ASP A 346 32.67 22.14 12.29
N VAL A 347 31.88 22.52 11.28
CA VAL A 347 31.99 21.95 9.93
C VAL A 347 32.35 23.11 9.02
N GLU A 348 33.62 23.17 8.63
CA GLU A 348 34.17 24.16 7.72
C GLU A 348 33.55 24.03 6.32
N ASP A 349 33.11 25.19 5.82
CA ASP A 349 32.64 25.45 4.47
C ASP A 349 33.75 25.20 3.43
N ASN A 350 33.43 24.43 2.39
CA ASN A 350 34.22 24.40 1.15
C ASN A 350 33.54 25.31 0.13
N ASP A 351 33.86 26.61 0.20
CA ASP A 351 33.67 27.54 -0.90
C ASP A 351 34.86 27.40 -1.86
N ASN A 352 34.60 26.86 -3.05
CA ASN A 352 35.56 26.86 -4.13
C ASN A 352 35.17 27.98 -5.10
N ASP A 353 35.76 29.16 -4.88
CA ASP A 353 35.81 30.27 -5.81
C ASP A 353 36.71 29.88 -7.00
N ASP A 354 36.13 29.81 -8.21
CA ASP A 354 36.87 29.90 -9.47
C ASP A 354 36.43 31.18 -10.19
N GLU A 355 37.19 32.25 -9.98
CA GLU A 355 37.16 33.45 -10.82
C GLU A 355 38.13 33.33 -12.01
N GLU A 356 37.58 33.60 -13.18
CA GLU A 356 38.13 34.30 -14.34
C GLU A 356 39.42 33.82 -15.01
N GLU A 357 39.31 33.47 -16.30
CA GLU A 357 40.09 34.18 -17.32
C GLU A 357 39.21 34.52 -18.55
N VAL A 358 39.15 35.82 -18.82
CA VAL A 358 38.70 36.48 -20.03
C VAL A 358 39.77 36.39 -21.12
N ALA A 359 39.36 36.15 -22.36
CA ALA A 359 39.99 36.74 -23.54
C ALA A 359 39.01 36.73 -24.72
N ASP A 360 38.78 37.93 -25.23
CA ASP A 360 38.05 38.32 -26.43
C ASP A 360 38.67 37.71 -27.72
N ASP A 361 37.84 37.50 -28.75
CA ASP A 361 37.92 38.24 -30.03
C ASP A 361 37.18 37.52 -31.18
N ASP A 362 36.35 38.33 -31.86
CA ASP A 362 36.06 38.41 -33.31
C ASP A 362 35.24 37.30 -34.01
N GLU A 363 34.04 37.63 -34.51
CA GLU A 363 33.70 37.97 -35.93
C GLU A 363 33.90 36.75 -36.87
N GLU A 364 32.97 36.25 -37.68
CA GLU A 364 32.04 36.80 -38.69
C GLU A 364 30.98 35.71 -38.98
N GLU A 365 29.68 36.01 -39.07
CA GLU A 365 28.88 36.19 -40.30
C GLU A 365 28.88 35.06 -41.37
N GLU A 366 27.65 34.80 -41.85
CA GLU A 366 27.21 34.16 -43.12
C GLU A 366 27.02 32.62 -43.09
N GLU A 367 25.76 32.14 -43.08
CA GLU A 367 24.87 31.91 -44.25
C GLU A 367 25.43 30.88 -45.25
N ASP A 368 25.01 29.61 -45.10
CA ASP A 368 24.26 28.81 -46.10
C ASP A 368 24.00 27.37 -45.61
#